data_AF-A0A956UWC3-F1
#
_entry.id   AF-A0A956UWC3-F1
#
_cell.length_a   1.000
_cell.length_b   1.000
_cell.length_c   1.000
_cell.angle_alpha   90.00
_cell.angle_beta   90.00
_cell.angle_gamma   90.00
#
_symmetry.space_group_name_H-M   'P 1'
#
loop_
_entity.id
_entity.type
_entity.pdbx_description
1 polymer ?
#
loop_
_entity_poly.entity_id
_entity_poly.type
_entity_poly.pdbx_seq_one_letter_code
_entity_poly.pdbx_strand_id
1 'polypeptide(L)'
;VDGTRIGMVEQLFWELTGVAEAQVRQSQPGRCTIHLVPRPSYYERHRDMLLAEAHSRFGDRLHIDIKLVDSIPRTAGGKLRLVVRE
;
A
#
# COMPACT_ATOMS: atom_id res chain seq x y z
N VAL A 1 -22.80 0.58 7.83
CA VAL A 1 -22.13 0.27 6.54
C VAL A 1 -20.83 1.06 6.48
N ASP A 2 -19.74 0.54 7.05
CA ASP A 2 -18.47 1.30 7.04
C ASP A 2 -17.73 1.07 5.72
N GLY A 3 -18.22 1.76 4.69
CA GLY A 3 -17.72 1.75 3.30
C GLY A 3 -16.46 2.58 3.09
N THR A 4 -15.46 2.47 3.98
CA THR A 4 -14.25 3.30 3.93
C THR A 4 -13.50 3.10 2.61
N ARG A 5 -13.41 4.19 1.83
CA ARG A 5 -12.66 4.24 0.57
C ARG A 5 -11.31 4.87 0.82
N ILE A 6 -10.26 4.25 0.29
CA ILE A 6 -8.91 4.77 0.43
C ILE A 6 -8.73 5.98 -0.49
N GLY A 7 -8.23 7.08 0.10
CA GLY A 7 -7.93 8.36 -0.55
C GLY A 7 -6.45 8.48 -0.95
N MET A 8 -5.88 9.67 -0.81
CA MET A 8 -4.46 9.90 -1.11
C MET A 8 -3.57 9.24 -0.04
N VAL A 9 -2.64 8.40 -0.49
CA VAL A 9 -1.81 7.54 0.39
C VAL A 9 -0.32 7.74 0.21
N GLU A 10 0.10 8.72 -0.59
CA GLU A 10 1.50 8.92 -0.95
C GLU A 10 2.42 9.04 0.28
N GLN A 11 1.94 9.73 1.31
CA GLN A 11 2.66 9.94 2.56
C GLN A 11 2.91 8.67 3.37
N LEU A 12 2.13 7.59 3.17
CA LEU A 12 2.38 6.30 3.82
C LEU A 12 3.71 5.66 3.38
N PHE A 13 4.23 6.10 2.24
CA PHE A 13 5.39 5.47 1.60
C PHE A 13 6.66 6.31 1.71
N TRP A 14 6.59 7.55 2.21
CA TRP A 14 7.75 8.44 2.29
C TRP A 14 8.87 7.91 3.18
N GLU A 15 8.52 7.32 4.32
CA GLU A 15 9.49 6.79 5.28
C GLU A 15 10.02 5.39 4.89
N LEU A 16 9.44 4.76 3.85
CA LEU A 16 9.80 3.41 3.43
C LEU A 16 10.96 3.40 2.43
N THR A 17 12.13 3.86 2.89
CA THR A 17 13.37 3.89 2.08
C THR A 17 13.81 2.50 1.57
N GLY A 18 13.38 1.42 2.23
CA GLY A 18 13.57 0.04 1.79
C GLY A 18 12.62 -0.44 0.69
N VAL A 19 11.71 0.40 0.19
CA VAL A 19 10.72 0.06 -0.83
C VAL A 19 11.01 0.86 -2.11
N ALA A 20 10.99 0.19 -3.26
CA ALA A 20 11.20 0.81 -4.56
C ALA A 20 9.90 1.41 -5.11
N GLU A 21 8.81 0.65 -5.01
CA GLU A 21 7.48 1.04 -5.45
C GLU A 21 6.43 0.46 -4.52
N ALA A 22 5.30 1.14 -4.39
CA ALA A 22 4.15 0.65 -3.65
C ALA A 22 2.84 0.96 -4.38
N GLN A 23 1.84 0.09 -4.20
CA GLN A 23 0.50 0.28 -4.73
C GLN A 23 -0.52 -0.31 -3.77
N VAL A 24 -1.56 0.46 -3.49
CA VAL A 24 -2.73 -0.01 -2.74
C VAL A 24 -3.77 -0.53 -3.73
N ARG A 25 -4.24 -1.75 -3.52
CA ARG A 25 -5.35 -2.37 -4.26
C ARG A 25 -6.53 -2.57 -3.33
N GLN A 26 -7.65 -1.97 -3.67
CA GLN A 26 -8.91 -2.11 -2.93
C GLN A 26 -9.92 -2.83 -3.82
N SER A 27 -10.11 -4.14 -3.58
CA SER A 27 -11.11 -4.96 -4.27
C SER A 27 -12.50 -4.84 -3.66
N GLN A 28 -12.61 -4.40 -2.41
CA GLN A 28 -13.89 -4.14 -1.74
C GLN A 28 -13.73 -3.14 -0.60
N PRO A 29 -14.80 -2.44 -0.18
CA PRO A 29 -14.75 -1.54 0.97
C PRO A 29 -14.31 -2.29 2.25
N GLY A 30 -13.50 -1.63 3.09
CA GLY A 30 -13.03 -2.21 4.35
C GLY A 30 -11.89 -3.25 4.22
N ARG A 31 -11.43 -3.57 3.00
CA ARG A 31 -10.24 -4.40 2.78
C ARG A 31 -9.33 -3.82 1.69
N CYS A 32 -8.03 -3.86 1.89
CA CYS A 32 -7.07 -3.58 0.82
C CYS A 32 -5.83 -4.47 0.94
N THR A 33 -5.10 -4.56 -0.17
CA THR A 33 -3.77 -5.16 -0.22
C THR A 33 -2.78 -4.10 -0.67
N ILE A 34 -1.70 -3.92 0.09
CA ILE A 34 -0.57 -3.08 -0.30
C ILE A 34 0.49 -3.96 -0.95
N HIS A 35 0.69 -3.78 -2.25
CA HIS A 35 1.81 -4.36 -2.97
C HIS A 35 3.05 -3.51 -2.75
N LEU A 36 4.16 -4.14 -2.38
CA LEU A 36 5.47 -3.51 -2.21
C LEU A 36 6.49 -4.19 -3.13
N VAL A 37 7.28 -3.39 -3.84
CA VAL A 37 8.48 -3.85 -4.51
C VAL A 37 9.66 -3.60 -3.57
N PRO A 38 10.24 -4.63 -2.91
CA PRO A 38 11.30 -4.43 -1.94
C PRO A 38 12.62 -4.06 -2.62
N ARG A 39 13.41 -3.21 -1.95
CA ARG A 39 14.84 -3.02 -2.26
C ARG A 39 15.67 -4.02 -1.45
N PRO A 40 16.97 -4.21 -1.76
CA PRO A 40 17.87 -5.03 -0.92
C PRO A 40 17.93 -4.58 0.55
N SER A 41 17.62 -3.31 0.82
CA SER A 41 17.52 -2.74 2.17
C SER A 41 16.16 -2.95 2.86
N TYR A 42 15.24 -3.70 2.25
CA TYR A 42 13.96 -4.03 2.87
C TYR A 42 14.17 -5.00 4.05
N TYR A 43 13.41 -4.78 5.11
CA TYR A 43 13.44 -5.56 6.34
C TYR A 43 12.03 -5.61 6.91
N GLU A 44 11.74 -6.62 7.72
CA GLU A 44 10.41 -6.83 8.33
C GLU A 44 9.90 -5.60 9.11
N ARG A 45 10.78 -4.85 9.78
CA ARG A 45 10.41 -3.58 10.45
C ARG A 45 9.69 -2.58 9.54
N HIS A 46 10.00 -2.57 8.23
CA HIS A 46 9.32 -1.68 7.27
C HIS A 46 7.87 -2.10 7.06
N ARG A 47 7.58 -3.40 7.12
CA ARG A 47 6.23 -3.95 7.10
C ARG A 47 5.44 -3.44 8.29
N ASP A 48 6.02 -3.53 9.48
CA ASP A 48 5.36 -3.16 10.73
C ASP A 48 5.13 -1.65 10.82
N MET A 49 6.12 -0.84 10.41
CA MET A 49 5.97 0.61 10.29
C MET A 49 4.83 0.99 9.33
N LEU A 50 4.77 0.35 8.16
CA LEU A 50 3.70 0.61 7.19
C LEU A 50 2.32 0.23 7.74
N LEU A 51 2.20 -0.91 8.43
CA LEU A 51 0.94 -1.30 9.06
C LEU A 51 0.52 -0.32 10.14
N ALA A 52 1.44 0.08 11.02
CA ALA A 52 1.16 1.06 12.07
C ALA A 52 0.68 2.40 11.50
N GLU A 53 1.38 2.93 10.48
CA GLU A 53 0.98 4.15 9.79
C GLU A 53 -0.37 4.03 9.09
N ALA A 54 -0.61 2.90 8.42
CA ALA A 54 -1.86 2.67 7.72
C ALA A 54 -3.05 2.53 8.69
N HIS A 55 -2.87 1.82 9.81
CA HIS A 55 -3.88 1.74 10.87
C HIS A 55 -4.11 3.10 11.53
N SER A 56 -3.06 3.88 11.79
CA SER A 56 -3.21 5.24 12.33
C SER A 56 -4.03 6.15 11.42
N ARG A 57 -3.99 5.94 10.10
CA ARG A 57 -4.70 6.79 9.13
C ARG A 57 -6.10 6.31 8.77
N PHE A 58 -6.30 4.99 8.66
CA PHE A 58 -7.56 4.42 8.20
C PHE A 58 -8.38 3.75 9.31
N GLY A 59 -7.82 3.66 10.51
CA GLY A 59 -8.40 2.98 11.65
C GLY A 59 -8.23 1.46 11.61
N ASP A 60 -8.45 0.83 12.76
CA ASP A 60 -8.23 -0.62 12.95
C ASP A 60 -9.25 -1.51 12.24
N ARG A 61 -10.34 -0.91 11.74
CA ARG A 61 -11.40 -1.64 11.02
C ARG A 61 -11.04 -1.97 9.57
N LEU A 62 -10.02 -1.31 9.00
CA LEU A 62 -9.55 -1.62 7.66
C LEU A 62 -8.66 -2.87 7.70
N HIS A 63 -9.05 -3.93 7.01
CA HIS A 63 -8.21 -5.10 6.85
C HIS A 63 -7.15 -4.84 5.79
N ILE A 64 -5.88 -4.86 6.18
CA ILE A 64 -4.73 -4.54 5.31
C ILE A 64 -3.84 -5.77 5.19
N ASP A 65 -3.72 -6.30 3.99
CA ASP A 65 -2.72 -7.30 3.63
C ASP A 65 -1.50 -6.63 3.00
N ILE A 66 -0.29 -7.10 3.28
CA ILE A 66 0.93 -6.66 2.59
C ILE A 66 1.47 -7.81 1.74
N LYS A 67 1.74 -7.53 0.47
CA LYS A 67 2.30 -8.50 -0.47
C LYS A 67 3.57 -7.94 -1.10
N LEU A 68 4.67 -8.70 -0.99
CA LEU A 68 5.89 -8.42 -1.73
C LEU A 68 5.73 -8.91 -3.17
N VAL A 69 6.07 -8.09 -4.14
CA VAL A 69 5.98 -8.39 -5.58
C VAL A 69 7.23 -7.92 -6.30
N ASP A 70 7.57 -8.56 -7.41
CA ASP A 70 8.76 -8.20 -8.19
C ASP A 70 8.60 -6.88 -8.95
N SER A 71 7.37 -6.57 -9.37
CA SER A 71 7.04 -5.33 -10.06
C SER A 71 5.56 -4.98 -9.94
N ILE A 72 5.22 -3.71 -10.17
CA ILE A 72 3.83 -3.23 -10.21
C ILE A 72 3.51 -2.75 -11.63
N PRO A 73 2.43 -3.25 -12.25
CA PRO A 73 2.02 -2.80 -13.58
C PRO A 73 1.74 -1.30 -13.62
N ARG A 74 2.30 -0.65 -14.64
CA ARG A 74 2.09 0.77 -14.95
C ARG A 74 0.97 0.91 -15.99
N THR A 75 0.42 2.11 -16.10
CA THR A 75 -0.53 2.44 -17.18
C THR A 75 0.15 2.38 -18.55
N ALA A 76 -0.63 2.39 -19.63
CA ALA A 76 -0.11 2.44 -21.01
C ALA A 76 0.85 3.62 -21.24
N GLY A 77 0.69 4.74 -20.52
CA GLY A 77 1.60 5.89 -20.55
C GLY A 77 2.77 5.80 -19.56
N GLY A 78 3.04 4.65 -18.95
CA GLY A 78 4.16 4.42 -18.02
C GLY A 78 3.96 4.97 -16.61
N LYS A 79 2.81 5.57 -16.29
CA LYS A 79 2.53 6.10 -14.95
C LYS A 79 2.14 4.98 -13.97
N LEU A 80 2.70 4.99 -12.76
CA LEU A 80 2.26 4.14 -11.66
C LEU A 80 0.94 4.67 -11.09
N ARG A 81 -0.08 3.81 -10.97
CA ARG A 81 -1.30 4.14 -10.21
C ARG A 81 -1.07 3.75 -8.77
N LEU A 82 -1.04 4.73 -7.88
CA LEU A 82 -0.79 4.50 -6.46
C LEU A 82 -1.95 3.76 -5.78
N VAL A 83 -3.19 4.03 -6.20
CA VAL A 83 -4.38 3.33 -5.72
C VAL A 83 -5.14 2.76 -6.91
N VAL A 84 -5.41 1.47 -6.88
CA VAL A 84 -6.24 0.76 -7.86
C VAL A 84 -7.48 0.23 -7.16
N ARG A 85 -8.63 0.41 -7.80
CA ARG A 85 -9.91 -0.15 -7.37
C ARG A 85 -10.27 -1.23 -8.39
N GLU A 86 -10.57 -2.41 -7.89
CA GLU A 86 -11.04 -3.55 -8.68
C GLU A 86 -12.53 -3.77 -8.43
#